data_AF-A0A9X2YWU4-F1
#
_entry.id   AF-A0A9X2YWU4-F1
#
_cell.length_a   1.000
_cell.length_b   1.000
_cell.length_c   1.000
_cell.angle_alpha   90.00
_cell.angle_beta   90.00
_cell.angle_gamma   90.00
#
_symmetry.space_group_name_H-M   'P 1'
#
loop_
_entity.id
_entity.type
_entity.pdbx_description
1 polymer ?
#
loop_
_entity_poly.entity_id
_entity_poly.type
_entity_poly.pdbx_seq_one_letter_code
_entity_poly.pdbx_strand_id
1 'polypeptide(L)' 'MDLIHLQPIVNSIIFSLIGIVILLVAYFIIEKITPENTWKEVAQKNNIAVAIVFAAFIIGISMIISAAIHG' A
#
# COMPACT_ATOMS: atom_id res chain seq x y z
N MET A 1 9.50 -10.31 -35.61
CA MET A 1 8.83 -9.15 -34.98
C MET A 1 7.94 -9.69 -33.87
N ASP A 2 8.56 -10.33 -32.89
CA ASP A 2 7.88 -11.00 -31.76
C ASP A 2 7.90 -10.06 -30.55
N LEU A 3 7.49 -8.81 -30.77
CA LEU A 3 7.81 -7.67 -29.90
C LEU A 3 6.88 -7.54 -28.69
N ILE A 4 5.88 -8.40 -28.53
CA ILE A 4 4.96 -8.34 -27.40
C ILE A 4 4.62 -9.77 -26.95
N HIS A 5 5.43 -10.32 -26.06
CA HIS A 5 4.95 -11.42 -25.21
C HIS A 5 3.92 -10.82 -24.25
N LEU A 6 2.63 -11.00 -24.55
CA LEU A 6 1.52 -10.44 -23.77
C LEU A 6 1.46 -11.04 -22.34
N GLN A 7 2.00 -12.26 -22.17
CA GLN A 7 1.99 -13.00 -20.92
C GLN A 7 2.64 -12.25 -19.73
N PRO A 8 3.90 -11.75 -19.82
CA PRO A 8 4.51 -10.98 -18.74
C PRO A 8 3.76 -9.69 -18.42
N ILE A 9 3.16 -9.02 -19.41
CA ILE A 9 2.39 -7.79 -19.18
C ILE A 9 1.14 -8.11 -18.36
N VAL A 10 0.40 -9.16 -18.74
CA VAL A 10 -0.79 -9.61 -18.02
C VAL A 10 -0.43 -10.01 -16.58
N ASN A 11 0.65 -10.76 -16.38
CA ASN A 11 1.11 -11.13 -15.05
C ASN A 11 1.45 -9.91 -14.19
N SER A 12 2.19 -8.93 -14.73
CA SER A 12 2.54 -7.70 -14.01
C SER A 12 1.32 -6.90 -13.57
N ILE A 13 0.28 -6.83 -14.42
CA ILE A 13 -0.98 -6.16 -14.07
C ILE A 13 -1.68 -6.91 -12.93
N ILE A 14 -1.75 -8.24 -12.99
CA ILE A 14 -2.39 -9.07 -11.95
C ILE A 14 -1.66 -8.89 -10.61
N PHE A 15 -0.33 -9.01 -10.58
CA PHE A 15 0.45 -8.86 -9.35
C PHE A 15 0.41 -7.43 -8.80
N SER A 16 0.40 -6.41 -9.66
CA SER A 16 0.20 -5.02 -9.24
C SER A 16 -1.16 -4.83 -8.56
N LEU A 17 -2.23 -5.37 -9.14
CA LEU A 17 -3.57 -5.28 -8.57
C LEU A 17 -3.68 -6.01 -7.22
N ILE A 18 -3.09 -7.19 -7.12
CA ILE A 18 -3.00 -7.95 -5.86
C ILE A 18 -2.27 -7.12 -4.80
N GLY A 19 -1.13 -6.51 -5.14
CA GLY A 19 -0.38 -5.65 -4.23
C GLY A 19 -1.21 -4.47 -3.71
N ILE A 20 -1.97 -3.81 -4.58
CA ILE A 20 -2.88 -2.72 -4.20
C ILE A 20 -3.96 -3.22 -3.22
N VAL A 21 -4.57 -4.38 -3.51
CA VAL A 21 -5.59 -4.96 -2.63
C VAL A 21 -5.02 -5.28 -1.25
N ILE A 22 -3.83 -5.87 -1.18
CA ILE A 22 -3.16 -6.18 0.10
C ILE A 22 -2.85 -4.90 0.86
N LEU A 23 -2.34 -3.86 0.17
CA LEU A 23 -2.05 -2.57 0.78
C LEU A 23 -3.30 -1.93 1.39
N LEU A 24 -4.44 -1.97 0.68
CA LEU A 24 -5.71 -1.45 1.18
C LEU A 24 -6.21 -2.23 2.40
N VAL A 25 -6.11 -3.56 2.38
CA VAL A 25 -6.49 -4.40 3.54
C VAL A 25 -5.60 -4.06 4.75
N ALA A 26 -4.29 -3.95 4.55
CA ALA A 26 -3.36 -3.56 5.61
C ALA A 26 -3.67 -2.17 6.17
N TYR A 27 -3.96 -1.20 5.31
CA TYR A 27 -4.42 0.13 5.69
C TYR A 27 -5.66 0.06 6.59
N PHE A 28 -6.68 -0.70 6.21
CA PHE A 28 -7.91 -0.84 6.99
C PHE A 28 -7.68 -1.50 8.36
N ILE A 29 -6.79 -2.49 8.42
CA ILE A 29 -6.43 -3.15 9.68
C ILE A 29 -5.77 -2.13 10.61
N ILE A 30 -4.83 -1.33 10.10
CA ILE A 30 -4.13 -0.30 10.89
C ILE A 30 -5.06 0.80 11.36
N GLU A 31 -5.94 1.30 10.50
CA GLU A 31 -6.93 2.31 10.86
C GLU A 31 -7.87 1.80 11.97
N LYS A 32 -8.22 0.51 11.94
CA LYS A 32 -9.06 -0.10 12.98
C LYS A 32 -8.32 -0.33 14.30
N ILE A 33 -7.01 -0.60 14.25
CA ILE A 33 -6.17 -0.78 15.45
C ILE A 33 -5.84 0.58 16.08
N THR A 34 -5.69 1.63 15.27
CA THR A 34 -5.38 2.97 15.74
C THR A 34 -6.59 3.52 16.50
N PRO A 35 -6.45 3.85 17.80
CA PRO A 35 -7.58 4.25 18.63
C PRO A 35 -8.14 5.64 18.27
N GLU A 36 -7.29 6.51 17.73
CA GLU A 36 -7.67 7.81 17.19
C GLU A 36 -8.03 7.67 15.71
N ASN A 37 -9.01 8.45 15.25
CA ASN A 37 -9.35 8.49 13.84
C ASN A 37 -8.24 9.24 13.10
N THR A 38 -7.31 8.49 12.49
CA THR A 38 -6.11 9.02 11.84
C THR A 38 -6.48 10.09 10.83
N TRP A 39 -7.60 9.89 10.13
CA TRP A 39 -8.03 10.84 9.13
C TRP A 39 -8.50 12.16 9.73
N LYS A 40 -9.14 12.12 10.90
CA LYS A 40 -9.52 13.31 11.66
C LYS A 40 -8.29 14.07 12.17
N GLU A 41 -7.29 13.35 12.69
CA GLU A 41 -6.03 13.92 13.17
C GLU A 41 -5.28 14.66 12.06
N VAL A 42 -5.17 14.04 10.88
CA VAL A 42 -4.45 14.64 9.74
C VAL A 42 -5.26 15.77 9.10
N ALA A 43 -6.52 15.54 8.76
CA ALA A 43 -7.31 16.50 7.98
C ALA A 43 -7.89 17.67 8.81
N GLN A 44 -8.27 17.43 10.07
CA GLN A 44 -8.91 18.46 10.90
C GLN A 44 -7.92 19.11 11.88
N LYS A 45 -7.04 18.32 12.50
CA LYS A 45 -6.09 18.82 13.50
C LYS A 45 -4.72 19.18 12.93
N ASN A 46 -4.49 18.96 11.62
CA ASN A 46 -3.20 19.18 10.96
C ASN A 46 -2.03 18.49 11.70
N ASN A 47 -2.28 17.28 12.22
CA ASN A 47 -1.29 16.54 12.96
C ASN A 47 -0.27 15.90 12.00
N ILE A 48 0.77 16.66 11.66
CA ILE A 48 1.84 16.24 10.74
C ILE A 48 2.58 15.00 11.28
N ALA A 49 2.70 14.85 12.59
CA ALA A 49 3.38 13.70 13.19
C ALA A 49 2.66 12.39 12.83
N VAL A 50 1.33 12.37 12.93
CA VAL A 50 0.51 11.22 12.52
C VAL A 50 0.63 10.97 11.02
N ALA A 51 0.63 12.01 10.20
CA ALA A 51 0.79 11.88 8.75
C ALA A 51 2.14 11.24 8.37
N ILE A 52 3.25 11.65 9.02
CA ILE A 52 4.59 11.08 8.79
C ILE A 52 4.64 9.60 9.18
N VAL A 53 4.11 9.25 10.35
CA VAL A 53 4.06 7.86 10.82
C VAL A 53 3.26 7.00 9.85
N PHE A 54 2.13 7.52 9.39
CA PHE A 54 1.26 6.81 8.44
C PHE A 54 1.94 6.61 7.08
N ALA A 55 2.63 7.64 6.57
CA ALA A 55 3.43 7.55 5.35
C ALA A 55 4.55 6.50 5.47
N ALA A 56 5.27 6.49 6.59
CA ALA A 56 6.30 5.48 6.87
C ALA A 56 5.71 4.06 6.89
N PHE A 57 4.50 3.90 7.43
CA PHE A 57 3.80 2.61 7.45
C PHE A 57 3.45 2.11 6.06
N ILE A 58 2.88 2.98 5.21
CA ILE A 58 2.56 2.65 3.80
C ILE A 58 3.82 2.24 3.04
N ILE A 59 4.92 2.98 3.22
CA ILE A 59 6.21 2.66 2.58
C ILE A 59 6.71 1.30 3.07
N GLY A 60 6.64 1.02 4.37
CA GLY A 60 7.00 -0.26 4.98
C GLY A 60 6.24 -1.44 4.37
N ILE A 61 4.90 -1.35 4.31
CA ILE A 61 4.08 -2.40 3.70
C ILE A 61 4.42 -2.57 2.21
N SER A 62 4.61 -1.47 1.48
CA SER A 62 4.93 -1.50 0.06
C SER A 62 6.25 -2.24 -0.21
N MET A 63 7.25 -2.05 0.67
CA MET A 63 8.52 -2.79 0.59
C MET A 63 8.32 -4.29 0.86
N ILE A 64 7.50 -4.66 1.85
CA ILE A 64 7.19 -6.07 2.15
C ILE A 64 6.49 -6.74 0.97
N ILE A 65 5.49 -6.06 0.37
CA ILE A 65 4.78 -6.56 -0.82
C ILE A 65 5.75 -6.72 -1.99
N SER A 66 6.63 -5.73 -2.21
CA SER A 66 7.65 -5.80 -3.27
C SER A 66 8.57 -7.01 -3.07
N ALA A 67 9.06 -7.22 -1.85
CA ALA A 67 9.91 -8.37 -1.52
C ALA A 67 9.18 -9.70 -1.68
N ALA A 68 7.89 -9.77 -1.37
CA ALA A 68 7.08 -10.99 -1.51
C ALA A 68 6.77 -11.34 -2.97
N ILE A 69 6.64 -10.34 -3.86
CA ILE A 69 6.36 -10.56 -5.29
C ILE A 69 7.64 -10.92 -6.07
N HIS A 70 8.80 -10.40 -5.66
CA HIS A 70 10.10 -10.66 -6.31
C HIS A 70 10.86 -11.85 -5.70
N GLY A 71 10.27 -12.55 -4.72
CA GLY A 71 10.85 -13.72 -4.04
C GLY A 71 10.65 -15.04 -4.78
#